data_AF-A0A1Q9AN59-F1
#
_entry.id   AF-A0A1Q9AN59-F1
#
_cell.length_a   1.000
_cell.length_b   1.000
_cell.length_c   1.000
_cell.angle_alpha   90.00
_cell.angle_beta   90.00
_cell.angle_gamma   90.00
#
_symmetry.space_group_name_H-M   'P 1'
#
loop_
_entity.id
_entity.type
_entity.pdbx_description
1 polymer ?
#
loop_
_entity_poly.entity_id
_entity_poly.type
_entity_poly.pdbx_seq_one_letter_code
_entity_poly.pdbx_strand_id
1 'polypeptide(L)'
;MNDNARTLQAAITTAVTRAVQDPDVNAAPEAAGPIIAAVTQTVLPDVLHATNNEPWYRSRVVLGSLMTILAAILALFGVGFDLEMQSKLIDLILAAAPILGAGYALYGRLKARRPIGR
;
A
#
# COMPACT_ATOMS: atom_id res chain seq x y z
N MET A 1 -6.39 10.56 -2.97
CA MET A 1 -4.99 10.99 -3.15
C MET A 1 -4.68 11.94 -2.01
N ASN A 2 -3.75 11.58 -1.13
CA ASN A 2 -3.47 12.34 0.11
C ASN A 2 -2.91 13.73 -0.25
N ASP A 3 -3.18 14.76 0.56
CA ASP A 3 -2.81 16.14 0.21
C ASP A 3 -1.28 16.34 0.10
N ASN A 4 -0.50 15.61 0.91
CA ASN A 4 0.95 15.56 0.79
C ASN A 4 1.42 14.99 -0.56
N ALA A 5 0.72 13.96 -1.07
CA ALA A 5 1.05 13.34 -2.36
C ALA A 5 0.82 14.31 -3.52
N ARG A 6 -0.27 15.08 -3.46
CA ARG A 6 -0.55 16.13 -4.46
C ARG A 6 0.48 17.24 -4.41
N THR A 7 0.86 17.66 -3.19
CA THR A 7 1.87 18.70 -2.98
C THR A 7 3.24 18.26 -3.51
N LEU A 8 3.64 17.02 -3.23
CA LEU A 8 4.88 16.44 -3.75
C LEU A 8 4.86 16.33 -5.28
N GLN A 9 3.76 15.85 -5.86
CA GLN A 9 3.62 15.76 -7.30
C GLN A 9 3.72 17.13 -7.98
N ALA A 10 3.11 18.16 -7.40
CA ALA A 10 3.22 19.53 -7.89
C ALA A 10 4.67 20.04 -7.80
N ALA A 11 5.38 19.74 -6.70
CA ALA A 11 6.78 20.09 -6.53
C ALA A 11 7.69 19.37 -7.56
N ILE A 12 7.50 18.06 -7.77
CA ILE A 12 8.24 17.27 -8.77
C ILE A 12 7.96 17.79 -10.17
N THR A 13 6.69 18.05 -10.50
CA THR A 13 6.30 18.62 -11.80
C THR A 13 7.05 19.93 -12.05
N THR A 14 7.03 20.84 -11.07
CA THR A 14 7.71 22.14 -11.17
C THR A 14 9.22 21.97 -11.33
N ALA A 15 9.84 21.10 -10.54
CA ALA A 15 11.29 20.86 -10.58
C ALA A 15 11.74 20.22 -11.90
N VAL A 16 11.03 19.19 -12.37
CA VAL A 16 11.35 18.51 -13.62
C VAL A 16 11.11 19.42 -14.81
N THR A 17 9.99 20.15 -14.86
CA THR A 17 9.74 21.12 -15.93
C THR A 17 10.83 22.20 -15.99
N ARG A 18 11.27 22.70 -14.83
CA ARG A 18 12.38 23.67 -14.77
C ARG A 18 13.70 23.07 -15.26
N ALA A 19 14.02 21.85 -14.84
CA ALA A 19 15.25 21.16 -15.24
C ALA A 19 15.27 20.86 -16.75
N VAL A 20 14.12 20.54 -17.35
CA VAL A 20 14.02 20.29 -18.79
C VAL A 20 14.08 21.58 -19.61
N GLN A 21 13.71 22.72 -19.03
CA GLN A 21 13.85 24.05 -19.66
C GLN A 21 15.27 24.64 -19.54
N ASP A 22 16.15 23.99 -18.76
CA ASP A 22 17.52 24.43 -18.56
C ASP A 22 18.36 24.12 -19.80
N PRO A 23 18.99 25.12 -20.45
CA PRO A 23 19.79 24.91 -21.66
C PRO A 23 21.03 24.03 -21.43
N ASP A 24 21.48 23.87 -20.19
CA ASP A 24 22.62 23.00 -19.85
C ASP A 24 22.19 21.52 -19.66
N VAL A 25 20.88 21.23 -19.63
CA VAL A 25 20.33 19.88 -19.47
C VAL A 25 19.84 19.37 -20.83
N ASN A 26 20.46 18.30 -21.33
CA ASN A 26 20.08 17.68 -22.60
C ASN A 26 18.83 16.79 -22.43
N ALA A 27 17.68 17.43 -22.19
CA ALA A 27 16.38 16.77 -22.07
C ALA A 27 15.39 17.38 -23.07
N ALA A 28 14.67 16.53 -23.79
CA ALA A 28 13.61 16.95 -24.69
C ALA A 28 12.38 17.42 -23.87
N PRO A 29 11.82 18.63 -24.11
CA PRO A 29 10.63 19.13 -23.43
C PRO A 29 9.44 18.18 -23.43
N GLU A 30 9.28 17.40 -24.50
CA GLU A 30 8.19 16.45 -24.70
C GLU A 30 8.30 15.24 -23.75
N ALA A 31 9.50 14.93 -23.26
CA ALA A 31 9.75 13.82 -22.35
C ALA A 31 9.44 14.15 -20.89
N ALA A 32 9.18 15.43 -20.54
CA ALA A 32 8.94 15.84 -19.16
C ALA A 32 7.75 15.11 -18.53
N GLY A 33 6.63 14.98 -19.25
CA GLY A 33 5.43 14.28 -18.75
C GLY A 33 5.70 12.81 -18.39
N PRO A 34 6.25 12.00 -19.32
CA PRO A 34 6.70 10.64 -19.02
C PRO A 34 7.67 10.53 -17.85
N ILE A 35 8.64 11.44 -17.74
CA ILE A 35 9.62 11.47 -16.62
C ILE A 35 8.91 11.75 -15.29
N ILE A 36 8.02 12.76 -15.24
CA ILE A 36 7.24 13.08 -14.04
C ILE A 36 6.40 11.88 -13.62
N ALA A 37 5.74 11.20 -14.55
CA ALA A 37 4.91 10.03 -14.25
C ALA A 37 5.75 8.87 -13.68
N ALA A 38 6.88 8.55 -14.31
CA ALA A 38 7.78 7.50 -13.85
C ALA A 38 8.34 7.80 -12.46
N VAL A 39 8.86 9.01 -12.23
CA VAL A 39 9.43 9.43 -10.94
C VAL A 39 8.35 9.44 -9.86
N THR A 40 7.16 9.97 -10.16
CA THR A 40 6.04 9.98 -9.21
C THR A 40 5.65 8.55 -8.82
N GLN A 41 5.54 7.64 -9.78
CA GLN A 41 5.15 6.26 -9.48
C GLN A 41 6.17 5.53 -8.60
N THR A 42 7.46 5.77 -8.82
CA THR A 42 8.53 5.12 -8.06
C THR A 42 8.73 5.75 -6.67
N VAL A 43 8.72 7.08 -6.55
CA VAL A 43 9.14 7.78 -5.32
C VAL A 43 7.97 8.08 -4.38
N LEU A 44 6.76 8.24 -4.90
CA LEU A 44 5.61 8.61 -4.09
C LEU A 44 5.29 7.63 -2.94
N PRO A 45 5.36 6.30 -3.13
CA PRO A 45 5.16 5.35 -2.04
C PRO A 45 6.17 5.57 -0.91
N ASP A 46 7.45 5.72 -1.23
CA ASP A 46 8.53 5.87 -0.24
C ASP A 46 8.35 7.13 0.61
N VAL A 47 7.91 8.23 0.01
CA VAL A 47 7.62 9.47 0.75
C VAL A 47 6.36 9.34 1.61
N LEU A 48 5.33 8.64 1.14
CA LEU A 48 4.14 8.35 1.96
C LEU A 48 4.49 7.49 3.17
N HIS A 49 5.35 6.49 2.99
CA HIS A 49 5.88 5.67 4.09
C HIS A 49 6.71 6.52 5.06
N ALA A 50 7.63 7.35 4.57
CA ALA A 50 8.49 8.20 5.40
C ALA A 50 7.71 9.27 6.18
N THR A 51 6.63 9.79 5.61
CA THR A 51 5.77 10.80 6.26
C THR A 51 4.70 10.19 7.18
N ASN A 52 4.67 8.86 7.33
CA ASN A 52 3.70 8.13 8.15
C ASN A 52 2.24 8.54 7.88
N ASN A 53 1.94 8.98 6.65
CA ASN A 53 0.61 9.44 6.26
C ASN A 53 -0.19 8.32 5.60
N GLU A 54 0.13 7.08 5.93
CA GLU A 54 -0.61 5.91 5.51
C GLU A 54 -1.80 5.68 6.45
N PRO A 55 -2.96 5.23 5.93
CA PRO A 55 -4.03 4.77 6.80
C PRO A 55 -3.51 3.68 7.74
N TRP A 56 -3.84 3.77 9.03
CA TRP A 56 -3.32 2.88 10.08
C TRP A 56 -3.49 1.39 9.75
N TYR A 57 -4.58 1.02 9.06
CA TYR A 57 -4.89 -0.35 8.65
C TYR A 57 -4.06 -0.85 7.47
N ARG A 58 -3.27 0.01 6.81
CA ARG A 58 -2.33 -0.36 5.73
C ARG A 58 -0.88 -0.42 6.22
N SER A 59 -0.56 0.26 7.32
CA SER A 59 0.78 0.25 7.90
C SER A 59 1.11 -1.12 8.50
N ARG A 60 2.11 -1.80 7.92
CA ARG A 60 2.61 -3.10 8.42
C ARG A 60 3.14 -3.00 9.85
N VAL A 61 3.74 -1.87 10.20
CA VAL A 61 4.27 -1.60 11.55
C VAL A 61 3.12 -1.51 12.55
N VAL A 62 2.10 -0.70 12.26
CA VAL A 62 0.94 -0.53 13.16
C VAL A 62 0.19 -1.85 13.35
N LEU A 63 -0.07 -2.59 12.27
CA LEU A 63 -0.72 -3.89 12.35
C LEU A 63 0.14 -4.90 13.14
N GLY A 64 1.44 -4.94 12.90
CA GLY A 64 2.37 -5.78 13.65
C GLY A 64 2.35 -5.47 15.14
N SER A 65 2.46 -4.19 15.51
CA SER A 65 2.39 -3.75 16.90
C SER A 65 1.05 -4.09 17.56
N LEU A 66 -0.06 -3.90 16.84
CA LEU A 66 -1.38 -4.27 17.34
C LEU A 66 -1.49 -5.77 17.60
N MET A 67 -0.97 -6.60 16.69
CA MET A 67 -0.94 -8.06 16.89
C MET A 67 -0.03 -8.47 18.04
N THR A 68 1.12 -7.82 18.22
CA THR A 68 2.00 -8.07 19.37
C THR A 68 1.30 -7.72 20.68
N ILE A 69 0.61 -6.58 20.75
CA ILE A 69 -0.17 -6.17 21.94
C ILE A 69 -1.27 -7.21 22.22
N LEU A 70 -2.02 -7.61 21.20
CA LEU A 70 -3.06 -8.63 21.33
C LEU A 70 -2.51 -9.98 21.82
N ALA A 71 -1.37 -10.42 21.26
CA ALA A 71 -0.70 -11.64 21.69
C ALA A 71 -0.23 -11.56 23.15
N ALA A 72 0.32 -10.42 23.56
CA ALA A 72 0.73 -10.19 24.95
C ALA A 72 -0.48 -10.21 25.91
N ILE A 73 -1.60 -9.60 25.53
CA ILE A 73 -2.84 -9.66 26.31
C ILE A 73 -3.32 -11.10 26.45
N LEU A 74 -3.37 -11.86 25.36
CA LEU A 74 -3.80 -13.27 25.38
C LEU A 74 -2.87 -14.15 26.22
N ALA A 75 -1.57 -13.88 26.21
CA ALA A 75 -0.60 -14.57 27.06
C ALA A 75 -0.90 -14.36 28.56
N LEU A 76 -1.40 -13.19 28.98
CA LEU A 76 -1.83 -12.95 30.36
C LEU A 76 -3.02 -13.82 30.78
N PHE A 77 -3.86 -14.25 29.83
CA PHE A 77 -4.96 -15.17 30.07
C PHE A 77 -4.55 -16.66 29.95
N GLY A 78 -3.24 -16.94 29.89
CA GLY A 78 -2.71 -18.30 29.78
C GLY A 78 -2.74 -18.89 28.37
N VAL A 79 -3.05 -18.09 27.35
CA VAL A 79 -2.99 -18.52 25.95
C VAL A 79 -1.56 -18.32 25.45
N GLY A 80 -0.74 -19.36 25.58
CA GLY A 80 0.62 -19.39 25.06
C GLY A 80 0.65 -19.64 23.55
N PHE A 81 1.31 -18.76 22.81
CA PHE A 81 1.61 -18.98 21.40
C PHE A 81 2.91 -19.77 21.24
N ASP A 82 2.87 -21.05 21.61
CA ASP A 82 4.00 -21.97 21.35
C ASP A 82 4.16 -22.21 19.84
N LEU A 83 5.35 -22.66 19.42
CA LEU A 83 5.70 -22.94 18.02
C LEU A 83 4.69 -23.90 17.37
N GLU A 84 4.18 -24.89 18.10
CA GLU A 84 3.16 -25.80 17.59
C GLU A 84 1.82 -25.09 17.31
N MET A 85 1.38 -24.20 18.22
CA MET A 85 0.16 -23.42 18.05
C MET A 85 0.28 -22.40 16.92
N GLN A 86 1.45 -21.77 16.77
CA GLN A 86 1.72 -20.85 15.66
C GLN A 86 1.64 -21.56 14.31
N SER A 87 2.21 -22.76 14.19
CA SER A 87 2.10 -23.56 12.95
C SER A 87 0.64 -23.88 12.62
N LYS A 88 -0.14 -24.37 13.59
CA LYS A 88 -1.56 -24.70 13.39
C LYS A 88 -2.39 -23.47 13.00
N LEU A 89 -2.10 -22.31 13.57
CA LEU A 89 -2.76 -21.06 13.20
C LEU A 89 -2.41 -20.64 11.78
N ILE A 90 -1.14 -20.73 11.39
CA ILE A 90 -0.69 -20.42 10.02
C ILE A 90 -1.36 -21.36 9.03
N ASP A 91 -1.39 -22.67 9.31
CA ASP A 91 -2.03 -23.67 8.46
C ASP A 91 -3.54 -23.40 8.31
N LEU A 92 -4.22 -23.06 9.42
CA LEU A 92 -5.63 -22.69 9.41
C LEU A 92 -5.89 -21.43 8.56
N ILE A 93 -5.05 -20.40 8.71
CA ILE A 93 -5.16 -19.17 7.92
C ILE A 93 -4.92 -19.47 6.44
N LEU A 94 -3.90 -20.25 6.09
CA LEU A 94 -3.60 -20.62 4.71
C LEU A 94 -4.71 -21.49 4.10
N ALA A 95 -5.36 -22.34 4.88
CA ALA A 95 -6.49 -23.15 4.41
C ALA A 95 -7.78 -22.31 4.25
N ALA A 96 -8.04 -21.39 5.17
CA ALA A 96 -9.26 -20.58 5.16
C ALA A 96 -9.22 -19.41 4.18
N ALA A 97 -8.05 -18.77 3.98
CA ALA A 97 -7.91 -17.58 3.15
C ALA A 97 -8.36 -17.79 1.69
N PRO A 98 -8.02 -18.89 1.00
CA PRO A 98 -8.51 -19.17 -0.35
C PRO A 98 -10.03 -19.35 -0.39
N ILE A 99 -10.62 -20.01 0.61
CA ILE A 99 -12.06 -20.25 0.68
C ILE A 99 -12.81 -18.92 0.84
N LEU A 100 -12.37 -18.07 1.75
CA LEU A 100 -12.95 -16.75 1.96
C LEU A 100 -12.73 -15.85 0.74
N GLY A 101 -11.54 -15.89 0.14
CA GLY A 101 -11.21 -15.13 -1.07
C GLY A 101 -12.07 -15.56 -2.27
N ALA A 102 -12.20 -16.86 -2.51
CA ALA A 102 -13.06 -17.41 -3.55
C ALA A 102 -14.53 -17.09 -3.31
N GLY A 103 -15.01 -17.22 -2.07
CA GLY A 103 -16.37 -16.85 -1.68
C GLY A 103 -16.65 -15.36 -1.89
N TYR A 104 -15.73 -14.49 -1.49
CA TYR A 104 -15.85 -13.04 -1.70
C TYR A 104 -15.82 -12.66 -3.18
N ALA A 105 -14.92 -13.25 -3.97
CA ALA A 105 -14.84 -13.03 -5.41
C ALA A 105 -16.12 -13.49 -6.12
N LEU A 106 -16.65 -14.67 -5.74
CA LEU A 106 -17.91 -15.18 -6.25
C LEU A 106 -19.08 -14.26 -5.85
N TYR A 107 -19.14 -13.82 -4.59
CA TYR A 107 -20.15 -12.86 -4.14
C TYR A 107 -20.08 -11.54 -4.90
N GLY A 108 -18.87 -11.00 -5.11
CA GLY A 108 -18.63 -9.80 -5.89
C GLY A 108 -19.12 -9.96 -7.33
N ARG A 109 -18.83 -11.09 -7.97
CA ARG A 109 -19.33 -11.43 -9.31
C ARG A 109 -20.86 -11.49 -9.36
N LEU A 110 -21.50 -12.12 -8.38
CA LEU A 110 -22.96 -12.26 -8.34
C LEU A 110 -23.68 -10.94 -8.01
N LYS A 111 -23.05 -10.06 -7.23
CA LYS A 111 -23.62 -8.77 -6.82
C LYS A 111 -23.33 -7.63 -7.80
N ALA A 112 -22.32 -7.77 -8.67
CA ALA A 112 -21.99 -6.76 -9.67
C ALA A 112 -23.14 -6.57 -10.67
N ARG A 113 -23.86 -5.45 -10.54
CA ARG A 113 -25.00 -5.08 -11.42
C ARG A 113 -24.61 -4.13 -12.56
N ARG A 114 -23.38 -3.60 -12.56
CA ARG A 114 -22.90 -2.66 -13.58
C ARG A 114 -21.87 -3.35 -14.47
N PRO A 115 -22.04 -3.30 -15.81
CA PRO A 115 -21.01 -3.78 -16.72
C PRO A 115 -19.77 -2.89 -16.60
N ILE A 116 -18.60 -3.52 -16.51
CA ILE A 116 -17.31 -2.87 -16.67
C ILE A 116 -17.17 -2.49 -18.16
N GLY A 117 -17.22 -1.19 -18.47
CA GLY A 117 -17.03 -0.68 -19.84
C GLY A 117 -18.09 0.28 -20.40
N ARG A 118 -18.74 1.11 -19.56
CA ARG A 118 -19.46 2.31 -20.03
C ARG A 118 -19.05 3.51 -19.21
#